data_AF-A0A7W2FF82-F1
#
_entry.id   AF-A0A7W2FF82-F1
#
_cell.length_a   1.000
_cell.length_b   1.000
_cell.length_c   1.000
_cell.angle_alpha   90.00
_cell.angle_beta   90.00
_cell.angle_gamma   90.00
#
_symmetry.space_group_name_H-M   'P 1'
#
loop_
_entity.id
_entity.type
_entity.pdbx_description
1 polymer ?
#
loop_
_entity_poly.entity_id
_entity_poly.type
_entity_poly.pdbx_seq_one_letter_code
_entity_poly.pdbx_strand_id
1 'polypeptide(L)'
;MNAADGSTVYLLTPSKAPFPSMSNPRAAAPLYLPAYPSNSTINPATLNCQPHNCDHVNVLPFPAPGYPNGGAACVQFGYPANQCALLIGHDHLIGVPHTGDFNVAWSVILVVFTPEGLAAGAANHRTLTLVDIATLVTKGWAYEVSTPITFNCSIVPATVYYKGTPLSF
;
A
#
# COMPACT_ATOMS: atom_id res chain seq x y z
N MET A 1 -0.93 1.84 9.16
CA MET A 1 -1.83 2.89 9.69
C MET A 1 -3.24 2.34 9.83
N ASN A 2 -3.95 2.76 10.88
CA ASN A 2 -5.37 2.52 11.04
C ASN A 2 -6.13 3.43 10.06
N ALA A 3 -6.87 2.82 9.15
CA ALA A 3 -7.65 3.49 8.13
C ALA A 3 -8.73 4.45 8.68
N ALA A 4 -9.14 4.30 9.95
CA ALA A 4 -10.16 5.14 10.55
C ALA A 4 -9.63 6.49 11.05
N ASP A 5 -8.41 6.52 11.61
CA ASP A 5 -7.90 7.67 12.36
C ASP A 5 -6.42 8.02 12.07
N GLY A 6 -5.76 7.25 11.21
CA GLY A 6 -4.36 7.46 10.84
C GLY A 6 -3.34 7.04 11.90
N SER A 7 -3.77 6.46 13.02
CA SER A 7 -2.88 5.98 14.08
C SER A 7 -2.00 4.81 13.62
N THR A 8 -0.84 4.63 14.24
CA THR A 8 0.05 3.52 13.90
C THR A 8 -0.54 2.19 14.31
N VAL A 9 -0.51 1.22 13.39
CA VAL A 9 -0.88 -0.17 13.61
C VAL A 9 0.29 -1.04 13.20
N TYR A 10 0.64 -2.02 14.02
CA TYR A 10 1.76 -2.92 13.77
C TYR A 10 1.25 -4.24 13.22
N LEU A 11 1.87 -4.70 12.14
CA LEU A 11 1.54 -5.95 11.46
C LEU A 11 2.74 -6.89 11.52
N LEU A 12 2.51 -8.17 11.80
CA LEU A 12 3.52 -9.22 11.61
C LEU A 12 3.00 -10.30 10.67
N THR A 13 3.83 -10.63 9.68
CA THR A 13 3.62 -11.75 8.76
C THR A 13 4.16 -13.02 9.41
N PRO A 14 3.40 -14.13 9.43
CA PRO A 14 3.95 -15.43 9.79
C PRO A 14 5.12 -15.83 8.89
N SER A 15 6.14 -16.45 9.47
CA SER A 15 7.31 -16.94 8.72
C SER A 15 6.89 -17.89 7.60
N LYS A 16 7.45 -17.70 6.40
CA LYS A 16 7.17 -18.52 5.20
C LYS A 16 5.69 -18.51 4.77
N ALA A 17 4.93 -17.48 5.13
CA ALA A 17 3.61 -17.28 4.54
C ALA A 17 3.73 -17.20 3.00
N PRO A 18 2.91 -17.95 2.24
CA PRO A 18 2.92 -17.84 0.79
C PRO A 18 2.64 -16.41 0.33
N PHE A 19 3.25 -16.00 -0.79
CA PHE A 19 2.99 -14.72 -1.42
C PHE A 19 2.73 -14.90 -2.93
N PRO A 20 1.50 -14.65 -3.41
CA PRO A 20 0.30 -14.29 -2.65
C PRO A 20 -0.14 -15.37 -1.65
N SER A 21 -0.70 -14.96 -0.52
CA SER A 21 -1.23 -15.88 0.49
C SER A 21 -2.48 -16.58 -0.02
N MET A 22 -2.58 -17.89 0.24
CA MET A 22 -3.81 -18.63 -0.01
C MET A 22 -4.87 -18.17 0.98
N SER A 23 -5.93 -17.55 0.49
CA SER A 23 -7.03 -17.05 1.31
C SER A 23 -8.37 -17.38 0.68
N ASN A 24 -9.41 -17.38 1.51
CA ASN A 24 -10.77 -17.35 1.01
C ASN A 24 -11.08 -15.89 0.63
N PRO A 25 -11.46 -15.58 -0.63
CA PRO A 25 -11.78 -14.22 -1.06
C PRO A 25 -12.92 -13.57 -0.26
N ARG A 26 -13.77 -14.36 0.40
CA ARG A 26 -14.85 -13.89 1.28
C ARG A 26 -14.40 -13.64 2.73
N ALA A 27 -13.17 -14.01 3.07
CA ALA A 27 -12.56 -13.83 4.39
C ALA A 27 -11.27 -13.00 4.28
N ALA A 28 -11.33 -11.96 3.46
CA ALA A 28 -10.26 -10.99 3.28
C ALA A 28 -10.77 -9.57 3.52
N ALA A 29 -9.88 -8.68 3.95
CA ALA A 29 -10.17 -7.25 4.08
C ALA A 29 -9.17 -6.45 3.25
N PRO A 30 -9.50 -5.22 2.84
CA PRO A 30 -8.60 -4.42 2.03
C PRO A 30 -7.42 -3.88 2.84
N LEU A 31 -6.26 -3.82 2.19
CA LEU A 31 -5.07 -3.11 2.64
C LEU A 31 -4.64 -2.16 1.52
N TYR A 32 -4.72 -0.87 1.80
CA TYR A 32 -4.52 0.20 0.83
C TYR A 32 -3.09 0.71 0.86
N LEU A 33 -2.50 0.93 -0.32
CA LEU A 33 -1.15 1.47 -0.49
C LEU A 33 -1.21 2.77 -1.29
N PRO A 34 -1.37 3.92 -0.62
CA PRO A 34 -1.08 5.22 -1.23
C PRO A 34 0.39 5.28 -1.65
N ALA A 35 0.62 5.28 -2.95
CA ALA A 35 1.95 5.22 -3.55
C ALA A 35 2.42 6.64 -3.95
N TYR A 36 3.46 7.14 -3.29
CA TYR A 36 3.92 8.52 -3.48
C TYR A 36 5.08 8.57 -4.49
N PRO A 37 4.94 9.33 -5.59
CA PRO A 37 5.98 9.45 -6.61
C PRO A 37 7.24 10.14 -6.09
N SER A 38 8.35 9.95 -6.79
CA SER A 38 9.68 10.44 -6.42
C SER A 38 9.78 11.96 -6.28
N ASN A 39 8.85 12.71 -6.88
CA ASN A 39 8.77 14.17 -6.81
C ASN A 39 7.81 14.69 -5.73
N SER A 40 7.21 13.81 -4.92
CA SER A 40 6.40 14.22 -3.76
C SER A 40 7.27 14.96 -2.74
N THR A 41 6.69 15.98 -2.08
CA THR A 41 7.34 16.73 -1.00
C THR A 41 7.16 16.10 0.38
N ILE A 42 6.50 14.95 0.48
CA ILE A 42 6.36 14.22 1.75
C ILE A 42 7.75 13.81 2.23
N ASN A 43 8.04 13.99 3.51
CA ASN A 43 9.27 13.48 4.12
C ASN A 43 9.27 11.94 4.07
N PRO A 44 10.16 11.28 3.28
CA PRO A 44 10.14 9.83 3.12
C PRO A 44 10.30 9.08 4.44
N ALA A 45 11.06 9.65 5.40
CA ALA A 45 11.29 9.05 6.72
C ALA A 45 10.02 8.84 7.55
N THR A 46 8.90 9.48 7.16
CA THR A 46 7.61 9.32 7.84
C THR A 46 6.78 8.16 7.28
N LEU A 47 7.07 7.68 6.06
CA LEU A 47 6.32 6.63 5.36
C LEU A 47 6.59 5.26 5.98
N ASN A 48 5.58 4.38 5.97
CA ASN A 48 5.75 2.99 6.46
C ASN A 48 6.78 2.23 5.64
N CYS A 49 6.76 2.39 4.32
CA CYS A 49 7.68 1.75 3.40
C CYS A 49 8.39 2.76 2.51
N GLN A 50 9.67 2.51 2.31
CA GLN A 50 10.62 3.26 1.49
C GLN A 50 11.47 2.26 0.70
N PRO A 51 12.08 2.65 -0.44
CA PRO A 51 12.85 1.73 -1.28
C PRO A 51 14.01 0.99 -0.62
N HIS A 52 14.47 1.46 0.53
CA HIS A 52 15.60 0.87 1.26
C HIS A 52 15.18 0.01 2.47
N ASN A 53 13.90 0.04 2.86
CA ASN A 53 13.37 -0.76 3.98
C ASN A 53 12.21 -1.69 3.58
N CYS A 54 11.72 -1.57 2.35
CA CYS A 54 10.73 -2.46 1.74
C CYS A 54 11.16 -2.81 0.31
N ASP A 55 10.92 -4.05 -0.11
CA ASP A 55 11.31 -4.59 -1.41
C ASP A 55 10.17 -4.59 -2.44
N HIS A 56 8.99 -4.09 -2.08
CA HIS A 56 7.80 -4.03 -2.93
C HIS A 56 7.33 -2.60 -3.18
N VAL A 57 6.59 -2.41 -4.27
CA VAL A 57 5.91 -1.15 -4.62
C VAL A 57 6.87 0.06 -4.58
N ASN A 58 8.08 -0.13 -5.11
CA ASN A 58 9.10 0.92 -5.25
C ASN A 58 9.03 1.66 -6.60
N VAL A 59 8.27 1.11 -7.55
CA VAL A 59 8.05 1.63 -8.91
C VAL A 59 6.63 1.27 -9.37
N LEU A 60 5.98 2.13 -10.15
CA LEU A 60 4.71 1.82 -10.83
C LEU A 60 4.90 1.65 -12.35
N PRO A 61 4.39 0.57 -12.96
CA PRO A 61 3.80 -0.61 -12.35
C PRO A 61 4.86 -1.37 -11.56
N PHE A 62 4.46 -1.96 -10.44
CA PHE A 62 5.37 -2.76 -9.64
C PHE A 62 5.46 -4.19 -10.23
N PRO A 63 6.66 -4.78 -10.28
CA PRO A 63 6.84 -6.10 -10.89
C PRO A 63 6.38 -7.21 -9.93
N ALA A 64 5.11 -7.61 -10.04
CA ALA A 64 4.56 -8.75 -9.31
C ALA A 64 4.00 -9.84 -10.24
N PRO A 65 4.11 -11.14 -9.86
CA PRO A 65 3.50 -12.22 -10.61
C PRO A 65 1.99 -12.00 -10.81
N GLY A 66 1.51 -12.15 -12.05
CA GLY A 66 0.10 -11.98 -12.40
C GLY A 66 -0.38 -10.54 -12.49
N TYR A 67 0.52 -9.55 -12.37
CA TYR A 67 0.20 -8.14 -12.52
C TYR A 67 0.79 -7.57 -13.82
N PRO A 68 0.12 -6.60 -14.47
CA PRO A 68 0.66 -5.92 -15.64
C PRO A 68 2.02 -5.30 -15.34
N ASN A 69 3.03 -5.58 -16.17
CA ASN A 69 4.41 -5.15 -15.96
C ASN A 69 5.02 -4.56 -17.23
N GLY A 70 6.17 -3.90 -17.08
CA GLY A 70 6.90 -3.26 -18.16
C GLY A 70 6.37 -1.88 -18.57
N GLY A 71 7.08 -1.22 -19.50
CA GLY A 71 6.78 0.16 -19.88
C GLY A 71 5.43 0.35 -20.56
N ALA A 72 4.87 -0.67 -21.21
CA ALA A 72 3.52 -0.61 -21.76
C ALA A 72 2.45 -0.57 -20.67
N ALA A 73 2.72 -1.13 -19.49
CA ALA A 73 1.77 -1.13 -18.39
C ALA A 73 1.68 0.22 -17.67
N CYS A 74 2.63 1.17 -17.85
CA CYS A 74 2.57 2.49 -17.21
C CYS A 74 1.23 3.23 -17.47
N VAL A 75 0.62 3.03 -18.66
CA VAL A 75 -0.66 3.67 -19.02
C VAL A 75 -1.82 3.24 -18.13
N GLN A 76 -1.78 2.02 -17.62
CA GLN A 76 -2.77 1.52 -16.66
C GLN A 76 -2.58 2.17 -15.27
N PHE A 77 -1.40 2.74 -15.03
CA PHE A 77 -1.05 3.51 -13.84
C PHE A 77 -1.22 5.02 -14.04
N GLY A 78 -1.83 5.47 -15.14
CA GLY A 78 -2.06 6.89 -15.41
C GLY A 78 -0.82 7.63 -15.90
N TYR A 79 0.25 6.90 -16.25
CA TYR A 79 1.50 7.44 -16.77
C TYR A 79 1.65 7.16 -18.28
N PRO A 80 2.32 8.02 -19.06
CA PRO A 80 2.62 7.71 -20.45
C PRO A 80 3.42 6.39 -20.60
N ALA A 81 3.29 5.73 -21.75
CA ALA A 81 4.03 4.49 -22.02
C ALA A 81 5.54 4.71 -21.85
N ASN A 82 6.21 3.79 -21.16
CA ASN A 82 7.62 3.83 -20.78
C ASN A 82 8.02 4.99 -19.84
N GLN A 83 7.05 5.72 -19.25
CA GLN A 83 7.28 6.80 -18.29
C GLN A 83 6.74 6.46 -16.89
N CYS A 84 6.98 5.21 -16.50
CA CYS A 84 6.66 4.65 -15.21
C CYS A 84 7.29 5.47 -14.07
N ALA A 85 6.59 5.63 -12.95
CA ALA A 85 7.05 6.47 -11.84
C ALA A 85 7.87 5.69 -10.82
N LEU A 86 9.03 6.24 -10.45
CA LEU A 86 9.73 5.88 -9.22
C LEU A 86 8.94 6.42 -8.03
N LEU A 87 8.94 5.69 -6.92
CA LEU A 87 8.24 6.09 -5.70
C LEU A 87 9.25 6.49 -4.62
N ILE A 88 8.95 7.54 -3.85
CA ILE A 88 9.68 7.82 -2.60
C ILE A 88 9.32 6.80 -1.51
N GLY A 89 8.16 6.14 -1.67
CA GLY A 89 7.63 5.15 -0.74
C GLY A 89 6.11 5.10 -0.78
N HIS A 90 5.53 4.37 0.17
CA HIS A 90 4.09 4.23 0.35
C HIS A 90 3.75 3.93 1.81
N ASP A 91 2.47 4.10 2.14
CA ASP A 91 1.92 3.67 3.43
C ASP A 91 1.10 2.41 3.29
N HIS A 92 0.85 1.73 4.42
CA HIS A 92 -0.11 0.62 4.49
C HIS A 92 -1.27 1.02 5.37
N LEU A 93 -2.46 1.16 4.80
CA LEU A 93 -3.68 1.52 5.52
C LEU A 93 -4.59 0.29 5.62
N ILE A 94 -4.98 -0.06 6.85
CA ILE A 94 -5.85 -1.21 7.13
C ILE A 94 -7.01 -0.80 8.03
N GLY A 95 -8.17 -1.42 7.83
CA GLY A 95 -9.27 -1.34 8.78
C GLY A 95 -8.95 -2.15 10.04
N VAL A 96 -9.03 -1.54 11.21
CA VAL A 96 -8.93 -2.24 12.49
C VAL A 96 -10.34 -2.45 13.04
N PRO A 97 -10.86 -3.70 13.09
CA PRO A 97 -12.17 -3.94 13.69
C PRO A 97 -12.16 -3.60 15.18
N HIS A 98 -13.22 -2.98 15.67
CA HIS A 98 -13.35 -2.59 17.08
C HIS A 98 -13.49 -3.78 18.06
N THR A 99 -13.86 -4.98 17.57
CA THR A 99 -13.93 -6.25 18.33
C THR A 99 -13.75 -7.48 17.41
N GLY A 100 -12.92 -8.48 17.77
CA GLY A 100 -12.82 -9.79 17.09
C GLY A 100 -11.39 -10.28 16.76
N ASP A 101 -11.26 -11.58 16.44
CA ASP A 101 -9.99 -12.27 16.09
C ASP A 101 -9.31 -11.73 14.81
N PHE A 102 -7.98 -11.81 14.80
CA PHE A 102 -7.07 -10.75 14.35
C PHE A 102 -6.14 -11.16 13.20
N ASN A 103 -6.50 -12.24 12.49
CA ASN A 103 -5.72 -12.81 11.38
C ASN A 103 -6.47 -12.58 10.09
N VAL A 104 -6.11 -11.51 9.38
CA VAL A 104 -6.82 -11.12 8.17
C VAL A 104 -5.92 -11.35 6.98
N ALA A 105 -6.45 -12.11 6.02
CA ALA A 105 -5.92 -12.07 4.67
C ALA A 105 -6.21 -10.68 4.10
N TRP A 106 -5.17 -9.94 3.74
CA TRP A 106 -5.29 -8.58 3.25
C TRP A 106 -5.23 -8.53 1.73
N SER A 107 -6.31 -8.11 1.08
CA SER A 107 -6.31 -7.83 -0.36
C SER A 107 -5.60 -6.50 -0.62
N VAL A 108 -4.48 -6.55 -1.33
CA VAL A 108 -3.65 -5.37 -1.59
C VAL A 108 -4.30 -4.53 -2.69
N ILE A 109 -4.61 -3.28 -2.35
CA ILE A 109 -5.18 -2.28 -3.25
C ILE A 109 -4.19 -1.12 -3.33
N LEU A 110 -3.72 -0.80 -4.54
CA LEU A 110 -2.92 0.40 -4.74
C LEU A 110 -3.82 1.63 -4.83
N VAL A 111 -3.39 2.74 -4.25
CA VAL A 111 -3.99 4.06 -4.49
C VAL A 111 -2.97 4.87 -5.30
N VAL A 112 -3.31 5.11 -6.57
CA VAL A 112 -2.41 5.70 -7.57
C VAL A 112 -2.89 7.11 -7.90
N PHE A 113 -2.01 8.10 -7.77
CA PHE A 113 -2.32 9.49 -8.11
C PHE A 113 -2.41 9.67 -9.63
N THR A 114 -3.44 10.38 -10.09
CA THR A 114 -3.60 10.76 -11.49
C THR A 114 -2.72 11.94 -11.85
N PRO A 115 -2.44 12.21 -13.14
CA PRO A 115 -1.78 13.46 -13.54
C PRO A 115 -2.44 14.72 -12.98
N GLU A 116 -3.78 14.73 -12.86
CA GLU A 116 -4.52 15.83 -12.24
C GLU A 116 -4.23 15.95 -10.73
N GLY A 117 -4.24 14.83 -10.00
CA GLY A 117 -3.89 14.83 -8.58
C GLY A 117 -2.44 15.28 -8.34
N LEU A 118 -1.51 14.88 -9.21
CA LEU A 118 -0.13 15.35 -9.16
C LEU A 118 -0.04 16.87 -9.38
N ALA A 119 -0.74 17.40 -10.38
CA ALA A 119 -0.79 18.84 -10.66
C ALA A 119 -1.44 19.64 -9.52
N ALA A 120 -2.46 19.08 -8.86
CA ALA A 120 -3.11 19.66 -7.69
C ALA A 120 -2.27 19.55 -6.39
N GLY A 121 -1.12 18.89 -6.43
CA GLY A 121 -0.28 18.64 -5.25
C GLY A 121 -0.85 17.60 -4.28
N ALA A 122 -1.81 16.79 -4.70
CA ALA A 122 -2.44 15.77 -3.85
C ALA A 122 -1.41 14.76 -3.30
N ALA A 123 -0.43 14.38 -4.13
CA ALA A 123 0.66 13.48 -3.74
C ALA A 123 1.66 14.10 -2.74
N ASN A 124 1.56 15.40 -2.44
CA ASN A 124 2.37 16.08 -1.43
C ASN A 124 1.71 16.05 -0.04
N HIS A 125 0.48 15.54 0.05
CA HIS A 125 -0.24 15.33 1.28
C HIS A 125 -0.30 13.83 1.60
N ARG A 126 0.18 13.46 2.78
CA ARG A 126 0.15 12.08 3.22
C ARG A 126 -1.30 11.64 3.50
N THR A 127 -1.73 10.63 2.77
CA THR A 127 -3.03 9.96 2.89
C THR A 127 -2.98 8.98 4.05
N LEU A 128 -3.79 9.19 5.10
CA LEU A 128 -3.71 8.41 6.33
C LEU A 128 -5.00 7.66 6.67
N THR A 129 -6.13 8.04 6.05
CA THR A 129 -7.44 7.46 6.33
C THR A 129 -8.18 7.02 5.06
N LEU A 130 -9.22 6.19 5.23
CA LEU A 130 -10.15 5.87 4.13
C LEU A 130 -10.94 7.09 3.66
N VAL A 131 -11.19 8.06 4.55
CA VAL A 131 -11.83 9.33 4.18
C VAL A 131 -10.94 10.13 3.23
N ASP A 132 -9.63 10.15 3.47
CA ASP A 132 -8.66 10.77 2.56
C ASP A 132 -8.67 10.08 1.19
N ILE A 133 -8.61 8.74 1.16
CA ILE A 133 -8.66 7.96 -0.08
C ILE A 133 -9.96 8.25 -0.84
N ALA A 134 -11.12 8.15 -0.17
CA ALA A 134 -12.40 8.41 -0.79
C ALA A 134 -12.49 9.84 -1.36
N THR A 135 -11.91 10.82 -0.66
CA THR A 135 -11.84 12.21 -1.13
C THR A 135 -10.98 12.33 -2.39
N LEU A 136 -9.79 11.71 -2.41
CA LEU A 136 -8.91 11.71 -3.58
C LEU A 136 -9.58 11.06 -4.80
N VAL A 137 -10.23 9.91 -4.59
CA VAL A 137 -10.94 9.17 -5.64
C VAL A 137 -12.13 9.97 -6.17
N THR A 138 -12.95 10.55 -5.28
CA THR A 138 -14.12 11.35 -5.68
C THR A 138 -13.72 12.59 -6.49
N LYS A 139 -12.55 13.17 -6.20
CA LYS A 139 -11.99 14.30 -6.96
C LYS A 139 -11.32 13.90 -8.27
N GLY A 140 -11.18 12.61 -8.57
CA GLY A 140 -10.39 12.13 -9.71
C GLY A 140 -8.87 12.34 -9.55
N TRP A 141 -8.40 12.65 -8.34
CA TRP A 141 -6.99 12.89 -8.04
C TRP A 141 -6.20 11.60 -7.79
N ALA A 142 -6.90 10.54 -7.46
CA ALA A 142 -6.35 9.19 -7.40
C ALA A 142 -7.41 8.18 -7.84
N TYR A 143 -6.99 6.93 -8.04
CA TYR A 143 -7.88 5.80 -8.24
C TYR A 143 -7.30 4.56 -7.58
N GLU A 144 -8.17 3.60 -7.31
CA GLU A 144 -7.82 2.34 -6.66
C GLU A 144 -7.55 1.26 -7.71
N VAL A 145 -6.44 0.54 -7.57
CA VAL A 145 -6.10 -0.61 -8.42
C VAL A 145 -6.01 -1.86 -7.54
N SER A 146 -6.98 -2.75 -7.72
CA SER A 146 -6.91 -4.08 -7.11
C SER A 146 -5.76 -4.87 -7.71
N THR A 147 -4.97 -5.51 -6.84
CA THR A 147 -3.88 -6.39 -7.26
C THR A 147 -4.31 -7.86 -7.05
N PRO A 148 -3.67 -8.84 -7.72
CA PRO A 148 -3.89 -10.26 -7.42
C PRO A 148 -3.27 -10.69 -6.08
N ILE A 149 -2.70 -9.76 -5.31
CA ILE A 149 -1.95 -10.05 -4.10
C ILE A 149 -2.89 -10.08 -2.91
N THR A 150 -2.87 -11.22 -2.22
CA THR A 150 -3.30 -11.30 -0.84
C THR A 150 -2.07 -11.41 0.06
N PHE A 151 -2.04 -10.63 1.13
CA PHE A 151 -0.99 -10.62 2.13
C PHE A 151 -1.54 -11.10 3.46
N ASN A 152 -1.03 -12.20 4.00
CA ASN A 152 -1.47 -12.69 5.32
C ASN A 152 -0.67 -12.01 6.43
N CYS A 153 -1.33 -11.23 7.29
CA CYS A 153 -0.72 -10.63 8.46
C CYS A 153 -1.69 -10.55 9.63
N SER A 154 -1.11 -10.71 10.82
CA SER A 154 -1.78 -10.41 12.07
C SER A 154 -1.43 -8.98 12.47
N ILE A 155 -2.42 -8.24 12.94
CA ILE A 155 -2.10 -7.07 13.75
C ILE A 155 -1.40 -7.59 15.02
N VAL A 156 -0.54 -6.80 15.66
CA VAL A 156 0.09 -7.16 16.93
C VAL A 156 0.29 -5.92 17.81
N PRO A 157 0.43 -6.07 19.13
CA PRO A 157 0.91 -4.98 19.98
C PRO A 157 2.31 -4.51 19.54
N ALA A 158 2.59 -3.22 19.70
CA ALA A 158 3.91 -2.63 19.41
C ALA A 158 5.05 -3.41 20.08
N THR A 159 4.85 -3.83 21.34
CA THR A 159 5.83 -4.60 22.10
C THR A 159 6.16 -5.96 21.48
N VAL A 160 5.19 -6.63 20.85
CA VAL A 160 5.41 -7.89 20.13
C VAL A 160 6.14 -7.60 18.82
N TYR A 161 5.71 -6.57 18.08
CA TYR A 161 6.37 -6.16 16.84
C TYR A 161 7.86 -5.86 17.05
N TYR A 162 8.20 -5.02 18.02
CA TYR A 162 9.59 -4.62 18.30
C TYR A 162 10.46 -5.74 18.89
N LYS A 163 9.84 -6.75 19.52
CA LYS A 163 10.55 -7.95 20.00
C LYS A 163 10.61 -9.06 18.96
N GLY A 164 9.84 -8.96 17.88
CA GLY A 164 9.93 -9.86 16.75
C GLY A 164 11.29 -9.72 16.09
N THR A 165 11.93 -10.85 15.79
CA THR A 165 13.16 -10.87 14.99
C THR A 165 12.77 -11.11 13.53
N PRO A 166 13.01 -10.16 12.61
CA PRO A 166 12.86 -10.43 11.18
C PRO A 166 13.77 -11.60 10.80
N LEU A 167 13.21 -12.62 10.15
CA LEU A 167 14.02 -13.70 9.62
C LEU A 167 14.71 -13.20 8.34
N SER A 168 16.04 -13.28 8.28
CA SER A 168 16.79 -13.16 7.04
C SER A 168 16.73 -14.50 6.29
N PHE A 169 16.30 -14.48 5.04
CA PHE A 169 16.31 -15.63 4.12
C PHE A 169 17.26 -15.35 2.95
#